data_AF-A0AAD3NMP6-F1
#
_entry.id   AF-A0AAD3NMP6-F1
#
_cell.length_a   1.000
_cell.length_b   1.000
_cell.length_c   1.000
_cell.angle_alpha   90.00
_cell.angle_beta   90.00
_cell.angle_gamma   90.00
#
_symmetry.space_group_name_H-M   'P 1'
#
loop_
_entity.id
_entity.type
_entity.pdbx_description
1 polymer ?
#
loop_
_entity_poly.entity_id
_entity_poly.type
_entity_poly.pdbx_seq_one_letter_code
_entity_poly.pdbx_strand_id
1 'polypeptide(L)'
;MVLDIIVPLLLTMVTCKETRAVIIALHKKGLTGKFIAATKIAPQSTIYRIIKNFKERGSIVAKQAPGRPRKSSKRQDRLLKLFQLRDWATTSAELAQEWQQAGVSVSARTVRRRLLEEGLVSRRAAKKPLLSRKNIRDRLIFCKRYRDWTAEDWGKVILSDESPFRLFGASGKKLVRRRR
;
A
#
# COMPACT_ATOMS: atom_id res chain seq x y z
N MET A 1 -8.09 -50.39 -21.97
CA MET A 1 -8.60 -49.04 -22.26
C MET A 1 -9.01 -48.31 -20.98
N VAL A 2 -8.10 -47.90 -20.10
CA VAL A 2 -8.33 -46.74 -19.18
C VAL A 2 -7.00 -46.24 -18.58
N LEU A 3 -5.97 -45.94 -19.39
CA LEU A 3 -4.71 -45.37 -18.84
C LEU A 3 -4.21 -44.11 -19.57
N ASP A 4 -5.01 -43.55 -20.49
CA ASP A 4 -4.56 -42.48 -21.38
C ASP A 4 -5.18 -41.09 -21.10
N ILE A 5 -5.69 -40.82 -19.89
CA ILE A 5 -6.36 -39.54 -19.60
C ILE A 5 -5.55 -38.59 -18.71
N ILE A 6 -4.38 -38.97 -18.17
CA ILE A 6 -3.59 -38.09 -17.29
C ILE A 6 -2.29 -37.61 -17.97
N VAL A 7 -2.37 -37.22 -19.25
CA VAL A 7 -1.27 -36.49 -19.91
C VAL A 7 -1.85 -35.30 -20.66
N PRO A 8 -2.07 -34.17 -19.97
CA PRO A 8 -1.48 -32.95 -20.54
C PRO A 8 -1.10 -31.94 -19.44
N LEU A 9 0.19 -31.77 -19.17
CA LEU A 9 0.73 -30.56 -18.50
C LEU A 9 2.24 -30.44 -18.71
N LEU A 10 2.67 -30.53 -19.97
CA LEU A 10 4.00 -30.12 -20.39
C LEU A 10 3.91 -28.74 -21.05
N LEU A 11 3.83 -27.68 -20.24
CA LEU A 11 4.41 -26.37 -20.58
C LEU A 11 4.40 -25.41 -19.37
N THR A 12 5.53 -24.75 -19.14
CA THR A 12 5.88 -23.75 -18.10
C THR A 12 6.26 -24.32 -16.72
N MET A 13 7.58 -24.37 -16.45
CA MET A 13 8.19 -24.95 -15.25
C MET A 13 8.01 -24.09 -13.98
N VAL A 14 6.77 -23.94 -13.52
CA VAL A 14 6.48 -23.71 -12.11
C VAL A 14 5.82 -24.98 -11.60
N THR A 15 6.59 -25.88 -10.97
CA THR A 15 6.00 -27.05 -10.30
C THR A 15 5.00 -26.56 -9.26
N CYS A 16 3.74 -26.91 -9.44
CA CYS A 16 2.66 -26.55 -8.54
C CYS A 16 2.88 -27.13 -7.13
N LYS A 17 2.16 -26.62 -6.14
CA LYS A 17 2.32 -27.05 -4.74
C LYS A 17 1.98 -28.53 -4.58
N GLU A 18 1.02 -29.01 -5.36
CA GLU A 18 0.50 -30.37 -5.38
C GLU A 18 1.57 -31.35 -5.87
N THR A 19 2.25 -31.07 -7.00
CA THR A 19 3.34 -31.93 -7.51
C THR A 19 4.50 -32.04 -6.53
N ARG A 20 4.84 -30.94 -5.85
CA ARG A 20 5.89 -30.94 -4.80
C ARG A 20 5.46 -31.79 -3.60
N ALA A 21 4.19 -31.70 -3.20
CA ALA A 21 3.64 -32.49 -2.10
C ALA A 21 3.66 -33.99 -2.43
N VAL A 22 3.29 -34.40 -3.65
CA VAL A 22 3.35 -35.79 -4.11
C VAL A 22 4.78 -36.33 -4.07
N ILE A 23 5.75 -35.59 -4.62
CA ILE A 23 7.17 -35.99 -4.61
C ILE A 23 7.67 -36.18 -3.17
N ILE A 24 7.31 -35.27 -2.25
CA ILE A 24 7.72 -35.33 -0.85
C ILE A 24 7.02 -36.49 -0.12
N ALA A 25 5.76 -36.77 -0.41
CA ALA A 25 5.04 -37.91 0.14
C ALA A 25 5.66 -39.24 -0.30
N LEU A 26 6.00 -39.39 -1.59
CA LEU A 26 6.71 -40.56 -2.11
C LEU A 26 8.09 -40.71 -1.45
N HIS A 27 8.82 -39.61 -1.28
CA HIS A 27 10.11 -39.66 -0.59
C HIS A 27 9.96 -40.06 0.89
N LYS A 28 8.95 -39.56 1.61
CA LYS A 28 8.66 -39.95 3.00
C LYS A 28 8.28 -41.42 3.15
N LYS A 29 7.67 -42.02 2.12
CA LYS A 29 7.38 -43.47 2.06
C LYS A 29 8.63 -44.34 1.82
N GLY A 30 9.83 -43.75 1.78
CA GLY A 30 11.09 -44.48 1.62
C GLY A 30 11.49 -44.79 0.17
N LEU A 31 10.72 -44.30 -0.82
CA LEU A 31 11.06 -44.51 -2.22
C LEU A 31 12.32 -43.74 -2.62
N THR A 32 13.18 -44.38 -3.40
CA THR A 32 14.42 -43.78 -3.89
C THR A 32 14.12 -42.70 -4.94
N GLY A 33 14.97 -41.66 -5.00
CA GLY A 33 14.81 -40.57 -5.97
C GLY A 33 14.81 -41.05 -7.43
N LYS A 34 15.51 -42.16 -7.74
CA LYS A 34 15.50 -42.81 -9.06
C LYS A 34 14.12 -43.37 -9.41
N PHE A 35 13.46 -44.04 -8.45
CA PHE A 35 12.12 -44.59 -8.65
C PHE A 35 11.08 -43.48 -8.83
N ILE A 36 11.17 -42.41 -8.04
CA ILE A 36 10.29 -41.24 -8.17
C ILE A 36 10.46 -40.55 -9.53
N ALA A 37 11.70 -40.50 -10.05
CA ALA A 37 11.97 -39.97 -11.40
C ALA A 37 11.38 -40.84 -12.51
N ALA A 38 11.36 -42.17 -12.34
CA ALA A 38 10.74 -43.09 -13.29
C ALA A 38 9.22 -42.90 -13.40
N THR A 39 8.56 -42.39 -12.36
CA THR A 39 7.12 -42.04 -12.37
C THR A 39 6.79 -40.85 -13.28
N LYS A 40 7.80 -40.15 -13.85
CA LYS A 40 7.67 -39.03 -14.80
C LYS A 40 6.78 -37.86 -14.33
N ILE A 41 6.65 -37.67 -13.01
CA ILE A 41 5.87 -36.56 -12.40
C ILE A 41 6.51 -35.19 -12.69
N ALA A 42 7.84 -35.13 -12.76
CA ALA A 42 8.61 -33.93 -13.08
C ALA A 42 10.00 -34.32 -13.64
N PRO A 43 10.74 -33.41 -14.26
CA PRO A 43 12.11 -33.69 -14.69
C PRO A 43 12.98 -34.15 -13.52
N GLN A 44 13.87 -35.12 -13.76
CA GLN A 44 14.73 -35.71 -12.74
C GLN A 44 15.46 -34.65 -11.90
N SER A 45 16.08 -33.65 -12.54
CA SER A 45 16.76 -32.53 -11.87
C SER A 45 15.86 -31.77 -10.90
N THR A 46 14.58 -31.62 -11.23
CA THR A 46 13.59 -30.93 -10.39
C THR A 46 13.20 -31.77 -9.18
N ILE A 47 13.04 -33.08 -9.34
CA ILE A 47 12.75 -34.02 -8.24
C ILE A 47 13.89 -33.99 -7.22
N TYR A 48 15.14 -34.13 -7.66
CA TYR A 48 16.31 -34.06 -6.78
C TYR A 48 16.42 -32.70 -6.09
N ARG A 49 16.18 -31.60 -6.81
CA ARG A 49 16.16 -30.25 -6.24
C ARG A 49 15.06 -30.07 -5.18
N ILE A 50 13.87 -30.62 -5.39
CA ILE A 50 12.76 -30.57 -4.42
C ILE A 50 13.12 -31.37 -3.17
N ILE A 51 13.63 -32.60 -3.33
CA ILE A 51 14.06 -33.45 -2.21
C ILE A 51 15.17 -32.77 -1.41
N LYS A 52 16.18 -32.20 -2.08
CA LYS A 52 17.27 -31.46 -1.43
C LYS A 52 16.72 -30.27 -0.63
N ASN A 53 15.93 -29.41 -1.26
CA ASN A 53 15.31 -28.26 -0.59
C ASN A 53 14.43 -28.68 0.60
N PHE A 54 13.72 -29.80 0.48
CA PHE A 54 12.90 -30.34 1.57
C PHE A 54 13.74 -30.83 2.75
N LYS A 55 14.87 -31.51 2.49
CA LYS A 55 15.80 -31.93 3.55
C LYS A 55 16.42 -30.72 4.27
N GLU A 56 16.76 -29.66 3.54
CA GLU A 56 17.38 -28.45 4.11
C GLU A 56 16.39 -27.55 4.87
N ARG A 57 15.14 -27.43 4.39
CA ARG A 57 14.16 -26.46 4.93
C ARG A 57 12.98 -27.07 5.66
N GLY A 58 12.69 -28.35 5.47
CA GLY A 58 11.47 -29.01 5.96
C GLY A 58 10.17 -28.52 5.33
N SER A 59 10.21 -27.59 4.36
CA SER A 59 9.03 -26.97 3.77
C SER A 59 8.79 -27.43 2.33
N ILE A 60 7.52 -27.70 2.01
CA ILE A 60 7.03 -28.03 0.67
C ILE A 60 6.95 -26.75 -0.19
N VAL A 61 6.77 -25.60 0.46
CA VAL A 61 6.50 -24.32 -0.19
C VAL A 61 7.77 -23.77 -0.85
N ALA A 62 7.62 -23.22 -2.05
CA ALA A 62 8.70 -22.50 -2.72
C ALA A 62 9.18 -21.33 -1.86
N LYS A 63 10.50 -21.19 -1.71
CA LYS A 63 11.04 -19.96 -1.12
C LYS A 63 10.70 -18.80 -2.04
N GLN A 64 10.13 -17.73 -1.48
CA GLN A 64 9.99 -16.48 -2.21
C GLN A 64 11.38 -15.91 -2.53
N ALA A 65 11.58 -15.53 -3.78
CA ALA A 65 12.80 -14.83 -4.17
C ALA A 65 12.81 -13.44 -3.51
N PRO A 66 13.97 -12.94 -3.04
CA PRO A 66 14.07 -11.66 -2.33
C PRO A 66 13.69 -10.42 -3.16
N GLY A 67 13.37 -10.59 -4.45
CA GLY A 67 13.00 -9.51 -5.36
C GLY A 67 14.16 -8.55 -5.64
N ARG A 68 13.87 -7.49 -6.39
CA ARG A 68 14.86 -6.44 -6.66
C ARG A 68 15.06 -5.56 -5.42
N PRO A 69 16.30 -5.25 -5.02
CA PRO A 69 16.56 -4.26 -3.97
C PRO A 69 15.90 -2.93 -4.27
N ARG A 70 15.45 -2.25 -3.21
CA ARG A 70 14.87 -0.91 -3.30
C ARG A 70 15.97 0.10 -3.60
N LYS A 71 15.62 1.17 -4.35
CA LYS A 71 16.51 2.33 -4.53
C LYS A 71 16.62 3.20 -3.28
N SER A 72 15.58 3.23 -2.45
CA SER A 72 15.58 4.00 -1.20
C SER A 72 15.95 3.12 -0.01
N SER A 73 16.63 3.72 0.96
CA SER A 73 16.92 3.14 2.27
C SER A 73 15.82 3.44 3.28
N LYS A 74 15.75 2.66 4.36
CA LYS A 74 14.81 2.92 5.47
C LYS A 74 15.01 4.31 6.09
N ARG A 75 16.24 4.84 6.11
CA ARG A 75 16.53 6.19 6.61
C ARG A 75 15.93 7.26 5.70
N GLN A 76 16.07 7.09 4.38
CA GLN A 76 15.49 8.01 3.40
C GLN A 76 13.96 8.00 3.46
N ASP A 77 13.34 6.83 3.58
CA ASP A 77 11.88 6.69 3.72
C ASP A 77 11.36 7.41 4.98
N ARG A 78 12.09 7.33 6.10
CA ARG A 78 11.78 8.09 7.34
C ARG A 78 11.92 9.60 7.15
N LEU A 79 12.98 10.07 6.49
CA LEU A 79 13.18 11.50 6.21
C LEU A 79 12.07 12.04 5.29
N LEU A 80 11.71 11.30 4.27
CA LEU A 80 10.60 11.65 3.36
C LEU A 80 9.29 11.84 4.12
N LYS A 81 8.99 10.95 5.08
CA LYS A 81 7.83 11.10 5.97
C LYS A 81 7.90 12.39 6.78
N LEU A 82 9.05 12.72 7.36
CA LEU A 82 9.23 13.93 8.15
C LEU A 82 9.03 15.19 7.30
N PHE A 83 9.62 15.25 6.10
CA PHE A 83 9.42 16.37 5.18
C PHE A 83 7.95 16.52 4.79
N GLN A 84 7.28 15.43 4.43
CA GLN A 84 5.86 15.46 4.11
C GLN A 84 4.98 15.82 5.32
N LEU A 85 5.40 15.55 6.55
CA LEU A 85 4.66 15.96 7.76
C LEU A 85 4.86 17.43 8.11
N ARG A 86 5.99 18.03 7.71
CA ARG A 86 6.25 19.47 7.84
C ARG A 86 5.40 20.28 6.87
N ASP A 87 5.30 19.82 5.63
CA ASP A 87 4.37 20.36 4.65
C ASP A 87 3.50 19.26 4.03
N TRP A 88 2.23 19.25 4.41
CA TRP A 88 1.26 18.29 3.95
C TRP A 88 0.85 18.49 2.49
N ALA A 89 1.13 19.66 1.89
CA ALA A 89 0.74 20.01 0.54
C ALA A 89 1.77 19.62 -0.52
N THR A 90 3.02 19.36 -0.12
CA THR A 90 4.11 19.01 -1.04
C THR A 90 3.73 17.83 -1.93
N THR A 91 3.94 17.99 -3.22
CA THR A 91 3.59 16.96 -4.20
C THR A 91 4.64 15.86 -4.24
N SER A 92 4.24 14.68 -4.71
CA SER A 92 5.20 13.58 -4.87
C SER A 92 6.22 13.84 -6.00
N ALA A 93 5.96 14.81 -6.88
CA ALA A 93 6.91 15.24 -7.92
C ALA A 93 7.98 16.15 -7.32
N GLU A 94 7.59 17.15 -6.51
CA GLU A 94 8.52 17.98 -5.75
C GLU A 94 9.45 17.13 -4.88
N LEU A 95 8.90 16.21 -4.09
CA LEU A 95 9.69 15.32 -3.25
C LEU A 95 10.62 14.39 -4.05
N ALA A 96 10.23 14.02 -5.29
CA ALA A 96 11.11 13.25 -6.16
C ALA A 96 12.28 14.08 -6.68
N GLN A 97 12.06 15.38 -6.95
CA GLN A 97 13.13 16.30 -7.33
C GLN A 97 14.09 16.58 -6.16
N GLU A 98 13.58 16.76 -4.95
CA GLU A 98 14.41 16.88 -3.74
C GLU A 98 15.29 15.64 -3.53
N TRP A 99 14.72 14.44 -3.68
CA TRP A 99 15.49 13.20 -3.62
C TRP A 99 16.52 13.09 -4.74
N GLN A 100 16.20 13.54 -5.95
CA GLN A 100 17.15 13.58 -7.06
C GLN A 100 18.36 14.47 -6.72
N GLN A 101 18.13 15.64 -6.12
CA GLN A 101 19.19 16.55 -5.65
C GLN A 101 20.06 15.91 -4.55
N ALA A 102 19.45 15.08 -3.70
CA ALA A 102 20.15 14.30 -2.67
C ALA A 102 20.80 13.00 -3.20
N GLY A 103 20.86 12.80 -4.52
CA GLY A 103 21.51 11.63 -5.16
C GLY A 103 20.63 10.38 -5.30
N VAL A 104 19.33 10.48 -5.00
CA VAL A 104 18.38 9.35 -5.05
C VAL A 104 17.43 9.52 -6.24
N SER A 105 17.78 8.88 -7.36
CA SER A 105 16.95 8.97 -8.57
C SER A 105 15.74 8.04 -8.55
N VAL A 106 14.56 8.61 -8.29
CA VAL A 106 13.27 7.92 -8.26
C VAL A 106 12.18 8.72 -8.99
N SER A 107 11.14 8.02 -9.42
CA SER A 107 9.93 8.66 -9.95
C SER A 107 8.97 9.09 -8.82
N ALA A 108 8.10 10.05 -9.12
CA ALA A 108 7.01 10.46 -8.23
C ALA A 108 6.10 9.29 -7.79
N ARG A 109 5.95 8.27 -8.66
CA ARG A 109 5.19 7.05 -8.34
C ARG A 109 5.86 6.24 -7.23
N THR A 110 7.19 6.15 -7.23
CA THR A 110 7.95 5.50 -6.17
C THR A 110 7.79 6.25 -4.86
N VAL A 111 7.97 7.58 -4.87
CA VAL A 111 7.74 8.44 -3.70
C VAL A 111 6.33 8.23 -3.12
N ARG A 112 5.30 8.22 -3.98
CA ARG A 112 3.92 7.94 -3.55
C ARG A 112 3.78 6.58 -2.87
N ARG A 113 4.41 5.53 -3.38
CA ARG A 113 4.40 4.20 -2.75
C ARG A 113 5.07 4.22 -1.38
N ARG A 114 6.22 4.90 -1.25
CA ARG A 114 6.93 5.07 0.03
C ARG A 114 6.06 5.77 1.07
N LEU A 115 5.43 6.88 0.68
CA LEU A 115 4.50 7.60 1.56
C LEU A 115 3.31 6.74 2.00
N LEU A 116 2.77 5.90 1.11
CA LEU A 116 1.69 4.98 1.46
C LEU A 116 2.14 3.86 2.41
N GLU A 117 3.34 3.29 2.20
CA GLU A 117 3.97 2.33 3.12
C GLU A 117 4.16 2.96 4.52
N GLU A 118 4.46 4.25 4.60
CA GLU A 118 4.57 5.03 5.84
C GLU A 118 3.22 5.51 6.43
N GLY A 119 2.10 5.13 5.83
CA GLY A 119 0.75 5.45 6.31
C GLY A 119 0.23 6.84 5.91
N LEU A 120 0.86 7.52 4.94
CA LEU A 120 0.47 8.84 4.46
C LEU A 120 -0.37 8.75 3.17
N VAL A 121 -1.68 8.89 3.35
CA VAL A 121 -2.67 8.85 2.26
C VAL A 121 -2.97 10.24 1.73
N SER A 122 -3.27 10.33 0.43
CA SER A 122 -3.72 11.57 -0.19
C SER A 122 -5.20 11.81 0.12
N ARG A 123 -5.53 13.00 0.59
CA ARG A 123 -6.89 13.45 0.91
C ARG A 123 -7.13 14.84 0.31
N ARG A 124 -8.41 15.21 0.11
CA ARG A 124 -8.78 16.58 -0.26
C ARG A 124 -8.70 17.47 0.98
N ALA A 125 -8.05 18.62 0.87
CA ALA A 125 -8.03 19.60 1.94
C ALA A 125 -9.41 20.28 2.06
N ALA A 126 -9.91 20.40 3.29
CA ALA A 126 -11.09 21.20 3.56
C ALA A 126 -10.77 22.68 3.32
N LYS A 127 -11.61 23.37 2.55
CA LYS A 127 -11.53 24.82 2.40
C LYS A 127 -12.06 25.46 3.67
N LYS A 128 -11.24 26.30 4.32
CA LYS A 128 -11.62 27.04 5.52
C LYS A 128 -11.37 28.53 5.26
N PRO A 129 -12.27 29.43 5.66
CA PRO A 129 -11.99 30.85 5.63
C PRO A 129 -10.83 31.16 6.56
N LEU A 130 -9.99 32.12 6.17
CA LEU A 130 -8.97 32.65 7.06
C LEU A 130 -9.67 33.46 8.16
N LEU A 131 -9.48 33.07 9.42
CA LEU A 131 -10.03 33.78 10.56
C LEU A 131 -8.96 34.72 11.13
N SER A 132 -9.27 36.01 11.18
CA SER A 132 -8.43 36.97 11.90
C SER A 132 -8.47 36.68 13.41
N ARG A 133 -7.45 37.12 14.16
CA ARG A 133 -7.43 36.97 15.63
C ARG A 133 -8.64 37.63 16.29
N LYS A 134 -9.09 38.77 15.75
CA LYS A 134 -10.31 39.47 16.17
C LYS A 134 -11.54 38.60 15.96
N ASN A 135 -11.75 38.07 14.76
CA ASN A 135 -12.90 37.22 14.44
C ASN A 135 -12.95 35.95 15.30
N ILE A 136 -11.80 35.34 15.61
CA ILE A 136 -11.75 34.20 16.53
C ILE A 136 -12.25 34.58 17.93
N ARG A 137 -11.77 35.72 18.45
CA ARG A 137 -12.16 36.22 19.77
C ARG A 137 -13.65 36.54 19.83
N ASP A 138 -14.17 37.29 18.86
CA ASP A 138 -15.56 37.74 18.83
C ASP A 138 -16.52 36.53 18.71
N ARG A 139 -16.18 35.56 17.86
CA ARG A 139 -16.92 34.29 17.75
C ARG A 139 -16.92 33.51 19.06
N LEU A 140 -15.78 33.45 19.76
CA LEU A 140 -15.71 32.75 21.04
C LEU A 140 -16.54 33.44 22.13
N ILE A 141 -16.53 34.77 22.18
CA ILE A 141 -17.37 35.56 23.11
C ILE A 141 -18.84 35.30 22.80
N PHE A 142 -19.24 35.33 21.52
CA PHE A 142 -20.59 35.02 21.09
C PHE A 142 -21.02 33.61 21.53
N CYS A 143 -20.20 32.58 21.23
CA CYS A 143 -20.52 31.20 21.63
C CYS A 143 -20.56 31.00 23.15
N LYS A 144 -19.77 31.75 23.93
CA LYS A 144 -19.83 31.71 25.40
C LYS A 144 -21.08 32.39 25.94
N ARG A 145 -21.47 33.54 25.37
CA ARG A 145 -22.64 34.31 25.80
C ARG A 145 -23.94 33.53 25.62
N TYR A 146 -24.04 32.78 24.53
CA TYR A 146 -25.24 32.03 24.16
C TYR A 146 -25.08 30.52 24.32
N ARG A 147 -24.16 30.07 25.19
CA ARG A 147 -23.87 28.65 25.40
C ARG A 147 -25.06 27.88 25.96
N ASP A 148 -25.77 28.50 26.91
CA ASP A 148 -26.83 27.85 27.68
C ASP A 148 -28.22 28.16 27.11
N TRP A 149 -28.29 28.74 25.91
CA TRP A 149 -29.53 29.03 25.23
C TRP A 149 -30.27 27.77 24.80
N THR A 150 -31.57 27.75 25.05
CA THR A 150 -32.47 26.64 24.70
C THR A 150 -32.99 26.78 23.27
N ALA A 151 -33.65 25.73 22.76
CA ALA A 151 -34.24 25.78 21.42
C ALA A 151 -35.33 26.87 21.32
N GLU A 152 -36.07 27.09 22.39
CA GLU A 152 -37.09 28.13 22.52
C GLU A 152 -36.49 29.54 22.43
N ASP A 153 -35.28 29.74 22.96
CA ASP A 153 -34.57 31.02 22.85
C ASP A 153 -34.06 31.27 21.44
N TRP A 154 -33.51 30.24 20.77
CA TRP A 154 -33.12 30.34 19.36
C TRP A 154 -34.32 30.57 18.43
N GLY A 155 -35.50 30.06 18.79
CA GLY A 155 -36.75 30.28 18.05
C GLY A 155 -37.18 31.75 17.96
N LYS A 156 -36.62 32.62 18.82
CA LYS A 156 -36.89 34.08 18.81
C LYS A 156 -35.95 34.85 17.87
N VAL A 157 -34.94 34.18 17.27
CA VAL A 157 -33.92 34.82 16.44
C VAL A 157 -34.16 34.54 14.96
N ILE A 158 -34.23 35.60 14.15
CA ILE A 158 -34.21 35.50 12.70
C ILE A 158 -32.76 35.69 12.21
N LEU A 159 -32.25 34.73 11.45
CA LEU A 159 -30.94 34.82 10.81
C LEU A 159 -31.13 35.07 9.31
N SER A 160 -30.52 36.13 8.80
CA SER A 160 -30.46 36.44 7.37
C SER A 160 -29.00 36.52 6.91
N ASP A 161 -28.69 35.91 5.77
CA ASP A 161 -27.38 35.99 5.11
C ASP A 161 -27.58 35.97 3.59
N GLU A 162 -26.62 36.51 2.85
CA GLU A 162 -26.62 36.51 1.39
C GLU A 162 -25.69 35.42 0.84
N SER A 163 -26.20 34.61 -0.09
CA SER A 163 -25.40 33.56 -0.72
C SER A 163 -25.15 33.86 -2.20
N PRO A 164 -23.87 33.89 -2.66
CA PRO A 164 -23.56 34.09 -4.07
C PRO A 164 -23.72 32.78 -4.86
N PHE A 165 -24.57 32.77 -5.88
CA PHE A 165 -24.72 31.66 -6.83
C PHE A 165 -23.83 31.88 -8.05
N ARG A 166 -22.87 30.97 -8.31
CA ARG A 166 -21.96 31.05 -9.48
C ARG A 166 -22.27 29.91 -10.46
N LEU A 167 -22.45 30.26 -11.73
CA LEU A 167 -22.72 29.30 -12.82
C LEU A 167 -21.47 28.54 -13.28
N PHE A 168 -20.29 29.14 -13.14
CA PHE A 168 -19.02 28.55 -13.58
C PHE A 168 -17.93 28.76 -12.53
N GLY A 169 -17.06 27.76 -12.37
CA GLY A 169 -15.91 27.82 -11.47
C GLY A 169 -15.59 26.48 -10.82
N ALA A 170 -14.50 25.85 -11.22
CA ALA A 170 -13.98 24.70 -10.50
C ALA A 170 -13.37 25.19 -9.18
N SER A 171 -14.04 24.90 -8.06
CA SER A 171 -13.45 24.98 -6.73
C SER A 171 -12.17 24.12 -6.73
N GLY A 172 -11.00 24.77 -6.84
CA GLY A 172 -9.71 24.09 -6.93
C GLY A 172 -9.53 23.09 -5.78
N LYS A 173 -9.32 21.82 -6.12
CA LYS A 173 -9.12 20.74 -5.16
C LYS A 173 -7.64 20.68 -4.77
N LYS A 174 -7.30 21.25 -3.61
CA LYS A 174 -5.95 21.06 -3.04
C LYS A 174 -5.87 19.68 -2.40
N LEU A 175 -4.92 18.87 -2.85
CA LEU A 175 -4.60 17.59 -2.23
C LEU A 175 -3.57 17.80 -1.13
N VAL A 176 -3.74 17.07 -0.03
CA VAL A 176 -2.79 17.03 1.08
C VAL A 176 -2.56 15.59 1.50
N ARG A 177 -1.40 15.31 2.11
CA ARG A 177 -1.15 14.05 2.78
C ARG A 177 -1.67 14.08 4.21
N ARG A 178 -2.30 12.99 4.62
CA ARG A 178 -2.85 12.77 5.97
C ARG A 178 -2.49 11.38 6.44
N ARG A 179 -2.36 11.21 7.75
CA ARG A 179 -2.23 9.87 8.35
C ARG A 179 -3.51 9.08 8.05
N ARG A 180 -3.33 7.81 7.71
CA ARG A 180 -4.43 6.88 7.50
C ARG A 180 -5.22 6.70 8.79
#